data_AF-A0A3E0DJS3-F1
#
_entry.id   AF-A0A3E0DJS3-F1
#
_cell.length_a   1.000
_cell.length_b   1.000
_cell.length_c   1.000
_cell.angle_alpha   90.00
_cell.angle_beta   90.00
_cell.angle_gamma   90.00
#
_symmetry.space_group_name_H-M   'P 1'
#
loop_
_entity.id
_entity.type
_entity.pdbx_description
1 polymer ?
#
loop_
_entity_poly.entity_id
_entity_poly.type
_entity_poly.pdbx_seq_one_letter_code
_entity_poly.pdbx_strand_id
1 'polypeptide(L)'
;MQDSDCFLVFEANIDRFMKGLKKGLWRAAGLHFRQLSTPQNLVSFSVWDGDIAVQLRFVVIALGHNQALGRLSWLDKKGLDHVCCFVNDDFQCVAPVANGVWRAQKQRVGEVCLRRLQELKAGLL
;
A
#
# COMPACT_ATOMS: atom_id res chain seq x y z
N MET A 1 17.19 16.30 16.41
CA MET A 1 17.42 16.50 14.96
C MET A 1 18.48 15.50 14.54
N GLN A 2 18.06 14.28 14.20
CA GLN A 2 18.91 13.19 13.70
C GLN A 2 17.94 12.10 13.23
N ASP A 3 17.68 12.03 11.92
CA ASP A 3 17.13 10.82 11.26
C ASP A 3 17.09 10.95 9.72
N SER A 4 18.08 11.63 9.12
CA SER A 4 18.11 11.86 7.67
C SER A 4 18.91 10.83 6.88
N ASP A 5 19.70 9.97 7.55
CA ASP A 5 20.67 9.11 6.87
C ASP A 5 20.13 7.73 6.45
N CYS A 6 19.00 7.27 6.98
CA CYS A 6 18.44 5.95 6.62
C CYS A 6 17.59 5.92 5.34
N PHE A 7 17.12 7.07 4.85
CA PHE A 7 16.30 7.12 3.63
C PHE A 7 17.11 7.08 2.32
N LEU A 8 18.39 7.47 2.36
CA LEU A 8 19.24 7.65 1.17
C LEU A 8 19.79 6.34 0.57
N VAL A 9 19.75 5.22 1.30
CA VAL A 9 20.30 3.93 0.83
C VAL A 9 19.50 3.38 -0.36
N PHE A 10 18.18 3.59 -0.36
CA PHE A 10 17.29 3.07 -1.39
C PHE A 10 17.31 3.92 -2.67
N GLU A 11 17.43 5.24 -2.55
CA GLU A 11 17.33 6.15 -3.70
C GLU A 11 18.43 5.89 -4.76
N ALA A 12 19.66 5.61 -4.34
CA ALA A 12 20.78 5.41 -5.28
C ALA A 12 20.79 4.05 -5.99
N ASN A 13 20.09 3.03 -5.46
CA ASN A 13 20.24 1.64 -5.92
C ASN A 13 18.95 0.97 -6.41
N ILE A 14 17.79 1.62 -6.26
CA ILE A 14 16.50 1.05 -6.63
C ILE A 14 16.43 0.70 -8.12
N ASP A 15 16.92 1.56 -9.01
CA ASP A 15 16.85 1.33 -10.44
C ASP A 15 17.68 0.12 -10.87
N ARG A 16 18.88 -0.03 -10.30
CA ARG A 16 19.76 -1.17 -10.55
C ARG A 16 19.11 -2.46 -10.07
N PHE A 17 18.60 -2.46 -8.85
CA PHE A 17 17.89 -3.58 -8.26
C PHE A 17 16.68 -3.99 -9.13
N MET A 18 15.81 -3.04 -9.46
CA MET A 18 14.61 -3.28 -10.27
C MET A 18 14.94 -3.77 -11.67
N LYS A 19 15.99 -3.24 -12.31
CA LYS A 19 16.47 -3.75 -13.61
C LYS A 19 16.93 -5.21 -13.52
N GLY A 20 17.67 -5.55 -12.48
CA GLY A 20 18.11 -6.92 -12.21
C GLY A 20 16.92 -7.88 -12.01
N LEU A 21 15.97 -7.48 -11.15
CA LEU A 21 14.76 -8.25 -10.86
C LEU A 21 13.91 -8.48 -12.13
N LYS A 22 13.60 -7.43 -12.89
CA LYS A 22 12.83 -7.52 -14.15
C LYS A 22 13.50 -8.49 -15.13
N LYS A 23 14.82 -8.42 -15.27
CA LYS A 23 15.59 -9.31 -16.15
C LYS A 23 15.53 -10.76 -15.68
N GLY A 24 15.62 -11.00 -14.38
CA GLY A 24 15.49 -12.35 -13.81
C GLY A 24 14.10 -12.95 -14.06
N LEU A 25 13.05 -12.19 -13.78
CA LEU A 25 11.66 -12.63 -13.98
C LEU A 25 11.31 -12.85 -15.46
N TRP A 26 11.83 -12.01 -16.37
CA TRP A 26 11.70 -12.24 -17.80
C TRP A 26 12.37 -13.56 -18.24
N ARG A 27 13.58 -13.85 -17.75
CA ARG A 27 14.28 -15.10 -18.07
C ARG A 27 13.58 -16.34 -17.53
N ALA A 28 13.05 -16.26 -16.31
CA ALA A 28 12.44 -17.40 -15.64
C ALA A 28 11.02 -17.71 -16.13
N ALA A 29 10.25 -16.67 -16.49
CA ALA A 29 8.81 -16.82 -16.74
C ALA A 29 8.28 -16.01 -17.94
N GLY A 30 9.16 -15.39 -18.75
CA GLY A 30 8.75 -14.59 -19.91
C GLY A 30 7.95 -13.32 -19.56
N LEU A 31 8.02 -12.86 -18.32
CA LEU A 31 7.22 -11.72 -17.85
C LEU A 31 7.72 -10.40 -18.45
N HIS A 32 6.79 -9.59 -18.94
CA HIS A 32 7.04 -8.25 -19.47
C HIS A 32 6.50 -7.19 -18.51
N PHE A 33 7.30 -6.15 -18.27
CA PHE A 33 6.99 -5.09 -17.33
C PHE A 33 6.85 -3.76 -18.05
N ARG A 34 5.71 -3.09 -17.85
CA ARG A 34 5.53 -1.68 -18.24
C ARG A 34 5.69 -0.81 -17.01
N GLN A 35 6.51 0.23 -17.11
CA GLN A 35 6.59 1.23 -16.05
C GLN A 35 5.31 2.07 -16.04
N LEU A 36 4.62 2.06 -14.90
CA LEU A 36 3.55 3.00 -14.57
C LEU A 36 4.13 3.91 -13.50
N SER A 37 4.46 5.16 -13.85
CA SER A 37 5.10 6.10 -12.92
C SER A 37 4.10 7.14 -12.42
N THR A 38 3.87 7.13 -11.11
CA THR A 38 3.66 8.32 -10.27
C THR A 38 4.51 8.14 -9.02
N PRO A 39 4.97 9.21 -8.35
CA PRO A 39 5.60 9.09 -7.04
C PRO A 39 4.70 8.29 -6.10
N GLN A 40 5.23 7.25 -5.45
CA GLN A 40 4.52 6.61 -4.36
C GLN A 40 4.51 7.58 -3.18
N ASN A 41 3.40 8.30 -3.03
CA ASN A 41 3.18 9.11 -1.84
C ASN A 41 2.74 8.17 -0.72
N LEU A 42 3.60 7.99 0.28
CA LEU A 42 3.32 7.27 1.51
C LEU A 42 3.17 8.29 2.63
N VAL A 43 2.06 8.17 3.37
CA VAL A 43 1.93 8.77 4.69
C VAL A 43 1.75 7.63 5.68
N SER A 44 2.48 7.69 6.81
CA SER A 44 2.39 6.68 7.85
C SER A 44 2.35 7.30 9.23
N PHE A 45 1.49 6.74 10.09
CA PHE A 45 1.35 7.11 11.48
C PHE A 45 1.57 5.88 12.35
N SER A 46 2.49 5.97 13.30
CA SER A 46 2.60 4.96 14.37
C SER A 46 1.41 5.12 15.33
N VAL A 47 0.73 4.02 15.60
CA VAL A 47 -0.43 3.97 16.50
C VAL A 47 -0.15 2.95 17.59
N TRP A 48 -0.35 3.39 18.83
CA TRP A 48 -0.12 2.60 20.04
C TRP A 48 -1.41 2.60 20.85
N ASP A 49 -1.90 1.41 21.19
CA ASP A 49 -3.09 1.21 22.02
C ASP A 49 -2.91 -0.05 22.89
N GLY A 50 -2.53 0.16 24.15
CA GLY A 50 -2.14 -0.91 25.06
C GLY A 50 -0.95 -1.70 24.52
N ASP A 51 -1.12 -3.02 24.38
CA ASP A 51 -0.09 -3.95 23.90
C ASP A 51 0.04 -3.99 22.37
N ILE A 52 -0.74 -3.17 21.65
CA ILE A 52 -0.76 -3.16 20.19
C ILE A 52 0.03 -1.99 19.67
N ALA A 53 1.06 -2.34 18.89
CA ALA A 53 1.88 -1.43 18.11
C ALA A 53 1.66 -1.74 16.62
N VAL A 54 0.98 -0.83 15.92
CA VAL A 54 0.72 -0.92 14.48
C VAL A 54 1.03 0.42 13.81
N GLN A 55 1.15 0.42 12.49
CA GLN A 55 1.25 1.66 11.72
C GLN A 55 0.04 1.78 10.79
N LEU A 56 -0.66 2.90 10.84
CA LEU A 56 -1.61 3.26 9.81
C LEU A 56 -0.84 3.77 8.59
N ARG A 57 -1.07 3.19 7.42
CA ARG A 57 -0.36 3.54 6.18
C ARG A 57 -1.35 3.89 5.10
N PHE A 58 -1.14 5.05 4.49
CA PHE A 58 -1.81 5.46 3.26
C PHE A 58 -0.79 5.52 2.14
N VAL A 59 -0.98 4.71 1.10
CA VAL A 59 -0.08 4.62 -0.07
C VAL A 59 -0.86 4.98 -1.33
N VAL A 60 -0.37 5.93 -2.11
CA VAL A 60 -0.89 6.21 -3.45
C VAL A 60 -0.28 5.24 -4.46
N ILE A 61 -1.14 4.55 -5.20
CA ILE A 61 -0.80 3.53 -6.19
C ILE A 61 -1.24 4.01 -7.56
N ALA A 62 -0.30 4.09 -8.51
CA ALA A 62 -0.60 4.40 -9.90
C ALA A 62 -1.34 3.22 -10.58
N LEU A 63 -2.43 3.50 -11.26
CA LEU A 63 -3.09 2.53 -12.16
C LEU A 63 -2.75 2.76 -13.64
N GLY A 64 -2.14 3.91 -13.97
CA GLY A 64 -1.91 4.36 -15.35
C GLY A 64 -3.00 5.32 -15.82
N HIS A 65 -2.84 5.92 -17.01
CA HIS A 65 -3.81 6.87 -17.59
C HIS A 65 -4.25 8.00 -16.64
N ASN A 66 -3.33 8.53 -15.84
CA ASN A 66 -3.59 9.53 -14.78
C ASN A 66 -4.57 9.08 -13.68
N GLN A 67 -4.82 7.78 -13.55
CA GLN A 67 -5.61 7.21 -12.47
C GLN A 67 -4.71 6.71 -11.34
N ALA A 68 -5.16 6.92 -10.11
CA ALA A 68 -4.51 6.43 -8.91
C ALA A 68 -5.54 5.91 -7.90
N LEU A 69 -5.08 5.05 -7.00
CA LEU A 69 -5.83 4.62 -5.82
C LEU A 69 -5.02 4.93 -4.58
N GLY A 70 -5.71 5.32 -3.51
CA GLY A 70 -5.16 5.22 -2.17
C GLY A 70 -5.33 3.80 -1.65
N ARG A 71 -4.32 3.23 -1.00
CA ARG A 71 -4.46 2.01 -0.19
C ARG A 71 -4.27 2.39 1.27
N LEU A 72 -5.29 2.14 2.08
CA LEU A 72 -5.22 2.30 3.53
C LEU A 72 -5.03 0.93 4.19
N SER A 73 -3.99 0.76 4.99
CA SER A 73 -3.67 -0.49 5.68
C SER A 73 -3.12 -0.28 7.09
N TRP A 74 -3.27 -1.33 7.92
CA TRP A 74 -2.53 -1.47 9.17
C TRP A 74 -1.31 -2.35 8.94
N LEU A 75 -0.11 -1.81 9.14
CA LEU A 75 1.11 -2.61 9.17
C LEU A 75 1.33 -3.12 10.59
N ASP A 76 1.35 -4.44 10.75
CA ASP A 76 1.60 -5.07 12.04
C ASP A 76 3.10 -5.19 12.37
N LYS A 77 3.40 -5.63 13.59
CA LYS A 77 4.77 -5.86 14.07
C LYS A 77 5.53 -6.96 13.33
N LYS A 78 4.83 -7.82 12.56
CA LYS A 78 5.44 -8.86 11.72
C LYS A 78 5.75 -8.34 10.32
N GLY A 79 5.41 -7.08 10.02
CA GLY A 79 5.59 -6.48 8.71
C GLY A 79 4.49 -6.85 7.71
N LEU A 80 3.36 -7.39 8.17
CA LEU A 80 2.23 -7.72 7.31
C LEU A 80 1.29 -6.50 7.16
N ASP A 81 1.02 -6.14 5.91
CA ASP A 81 0.07 -5.08 5.56
C ASP A 81 -1.37 -5.66 5.55
N HIS A 82 -2.17 -5.27 6.53
CA HIS A 82 -3.59 -5.62 6.65
C HIS A 82 -4.45 -4.53 6.01
N VAL A 83 -4.83 -4.73 4.75
CA VAL A 83 -5.56 -3.73 3.96
C VAL A 83 -6.96 -3.49 4.54
N CYS A 84 -7.24 -2.23 4.87
CA CYS A 84 -8.58 -1.76 5.23
C CYS A 84 -9.45 -1.68 3.96
N CYS A 85 -9.11 -0.76 3.06
CA CYS A 85 -9.72 -0.65 1.74
C CYS A 85 -8.80 0.12 0.79
N PHE A 86 -9.13 0.06 -0.50
CA PHE A 86 -8.63 1.01 -1.49
C PHE A 86 -9.59 2.18 -1.58
N VAL A 87 -9.11 3.38 -1.89
CA VAL A 87 -9.92 4.58 -2.06
C VAL A 87 -9.66 5.28 -3.40
N ASN A 88 -10.67 5.93 -3.95
CA ASN A 88 -10.53 6.84 -5.09
C ASN A 88 -10.09 8.24 -4.64
N ASP A 89 -10.05 9.16 -5.60
CA ASP A 89 -9.80 10.60 -5.44
C ASP A 89 -10.84 11.32 -4.57
N ASP A 90 -12.07 10.81 -4.53
CA ASP A 90 -13.13 11.28 -3.61
C ASP A 90 -13.04 10.65 -2.20
N PHE A 91 -11.98 9.90 -1.88
CA PHE A 91 -11.77 9.20 -0.61
C PHE A 91 -12.91 8.22 -0.23
N GLN A 92 -13.58 7.63 -1.22
CA GLN A 92 -14.57 6.57 -1.03
C GLN A 92 -13.88 5.22 -1.14
N CYS A 93 -14.24 4.26 -0.27
CA CYS A 93 -13.72 2.89 -0.45
C CYS A 93 -14.18 2.35 -1.81
N VAL A 94 -13.27 1.74 -2.56
CA VAL A 94 -13.52 1.13 -3.86
C VAL A 94 -13.08 -0.34 -3.88
N ALA A 95 -13.72 -1.12 -4.75
CA ALA A 95 -13.33 -2.50 -5.03
C ALA A 95 -13.33 -2.74 -6.54
N PRO A 96 -12.47 -3.66 -7.04
CA PRO A 96 -12.49 -4.03 -8.44
C PRO A 96 -13.77 -4.84 -8.73
N VAL A 97 -14.43 -4.55 -9.84
CA VAL A 97 -15.51 -5.37 -10.39
C VAL A 97 -15.00 -6.20 -11.58
N ALA A 98 -15.80 -7.13 -12.09
CA ALA A 98 -15.39 -8.16 -13.05
C ALA A 98 -14.70 -7.65 -14.34
N ASN A 99 -14.90 -6.38 -14.72
CA ASN A 99 -14.26 -5.76 -15.88
C ASN A 99 -12.98 -4.97 -15.54
N GLY A 100 -12.41 -5.14 -14.34
CA GLY A 100 -11.22 -4.42 -13.89
C GLY A 100 -11.46 -2.95 -13.51
N VAL A 101 -12.71 -2.47 -13.56
CA VAL A 101 -13.08 -1.13 -13.11
C VAL A 101 -13.22 -1.10 -11.59
N TRP A 102 -12.75 -0.03 -10.97
CA TRP A 102 -12.92 0.20 -9.54
C TRP A 102 -14.21 0.97 -9.28
N ARG A 103 -15.06 0.47 -8.39
CA ARG A 103 -16.33 1.10 -8.04
C ARG A 103 -16.45 1.39 -6.56
N ALA A 104 -17.03 2.54 -6.26
CA ALA A 104 -17.33 2.97 -4.91
C ALA A 104 -18.21 1.95 -4.18
N GLN A 105 -17.88 1.74 -2.92
CA GLN A 105 -18.57 0.90 -1.97
C GLN A 105 -19.37 1.80 -1.01
N LYS A 106 -20.45 1.25 -0.44
CA LYS A 106 -21.26 1.98 0.54
C LYS A 106 -20.55 2.19 1.89
N GLN A 107 -19.55 1.36 2.19
CA GLN A 107 -18.85 1.36 3.47
C GLN A 107 -17.94 2.59 3.58
N ARG A 108 -17.94 3.24 4.74
CA ARG A 108 -17.07 4.40 5.00
C ARG A 108 -15.66 3.95 5.36
N VAL A 109 -14.66 4.70 4.91
CA VAL A 109 -13.24 4.39 5.12
C VAL A 109 -12.91 4.15 6.60
N GLY A 110 -13.35 5.05 7.48
CA GLY A 110 -13.10 4.95 8.91
C GLY A 110 -13.70 3.70 9.55
N GLU A 111 -14.92 3.31 9.16
CA GLU A 111 -15.60 2.13 9.68
C GLU A 111 -14.88 0.84 9.28
N VAL A 112 -14.48 0.74 8.00
CA VAL A 112 -13.75 -0.43 7.50
C VAL A 112 -12.40 -0.56 8.18
N CYS A 113 -11.70 0.56 8.38
CA CYS A 113 -10.36 0.53 8.96
C CYS A 113 -10.39 0.29 10.47
N LEU A 114 -11.38 0.81 11.19
CA LEU A 114 -11.60 0.49 12.59
C LEU A 114 -11.94 -0.99 12.79
N ARG A 115 -12.85 -1.54 11.97
CA ARG A 115 -13.18 -2.98 12.00
C ARG A 115 -11.94 -3.84 11.77
N ARG A 116 -11.12 -3.48 10.77
CA ARG A 116 -9.87 -4.21 10.49
C ARG A 116 -8.90 -4.16 11.68
N LEU A 117 -8.78 -3.01 12.34
CA LEU A 117 -7.98 -2.90 13.55
C LEU A 117 -8.51 -3.85 14.63
N GLN A 118 -9.82 -3.85 14.89
CA GLN A 118 -10.44 -4.73 15.88
C GLN A 118 -10.19 -6.22 15.59
N GLU A 119 -10.27 -6.64 14.34
CA GLU A 119 -9.91 -8.01 13.91
C GLU A 119 -8.45 -8.34 14.26
N LEU A 120 -7.52 -7.40 14.04
CA LEU A 120 -6.12 -7.55 14.44
C LEU A 120 -5.96 -7.65 15.95
N LYS A 121 -6.67 -6.82 16.72
CA LYS A 121 -6.62 -6.87 18.19
C LYS A 121 -7.13 -8.22 18.72
N ALA A 122 -8.11 -8.80 18.04
CA ALA A 122 -8.71 -10.08 18.39
C ALA A 122 -7.90 -11.30 17.89
N GLY A 123 -6.83 -11.10 17.12
CA GLY A 123 -6.04 -12.20 16.55
C GLY A 123 -6.79 -13.00 15.48
N LEU A 124 -7.73 -12.37 14.77
CA LEU A 124 -8.56 -13.01 13.75
C LEU A 124 -7.94 -12.97 12.33
N LEU A 125 -6.69 -12.49 12.20
CA LEU A 125 -5.95 -12.30 10.96
C LEU A 125 -4.52 -12.85 11.04
#